data_AF-A0A2V6X3Y0-F1
#
_entry.id   AF-A0A2V6X3Y0-F1
#
_cell.length_a   1.000
_cell.length_b   1.000
_cell.length_c   1.000
_cell.angle_alpha   90.00
_cell.angle_beta   90.00
_cell.angle_gamma   90.00
#
_symmetry.space_group_name_H-M   'P 1'
#
loop_
_entity.id
_entity.type
_entity.pdbx_description
1 polymer ?
#
loop_
_entity_poly.entity_id
_entity_poly.type
_entity_poly.pdbx_seq_one_letter_code
_entity_poly.pdbx_strand_id
1 'polypeptide(L)'
;MPLNADDLRKRLSTLNERFSALAESLAQTARQLQISGSLPPESLLDEINKVRADFGDVRHRVLDAARALALNSPAMSEIDSIKALEPVLESVVQAVVAEEKRNAATEARKRVMAVLDRVLAIAHADGPNFAALVQCQAKAKEIQAAAQDPKAFDTDNAPAFLESTPSFAALLSMIEGREALDDEKFAALEDTVTQAFGRALAVAATRGKLLVGGPAPAAPERPAQPAPKAAEPAVKPAAPTPPSAPPRPEPVIVGTGTPVAPPLKTPGPSEHVHVNAAAPAPAQAVEQATQDEAAQWWVSAWARWTSWRGTLSFVDAVKEELGKYNYVLSVPIQKSTDYEDGLLAYGYSILLDYIEHRAQGFINKALNSLKTFQPGGQSTSVGAHLYNVLVSEGRLRDQYPDFVKEVLLAAVPEPGLWTHARILESTTETRIFTHPSNRIGDPEHNSQRLTQERQRFADHRFPIVVPALTTRFFAIAADLREPRSIDVKLQDGRTESDNAWLMTMPPVGRADLKSELQRLGSDGSSVPGLGRDYATLWVAVFNPDPGSEKKYELTLSLRQSTKQSAGTFRSARTA
;
A
#
# COMPACT_ATOMS: atom_id res chain seq x y z
N MET A 1 -2.15 3.01 18.64
CA MET A 1 -1.16 1.92 18.70
C MET A 1 -1.92 0.63 18.45
N PRO A 2 -1.51 -0.22 17.49
CA PRO A 2 -1.96 -1.61 17.48
C PRO A 2 -1.41 -2.29 18.74
N LEU A 3 -2.28 -2.92 19.52
CA LEU A 3 -1.90 -3.61 20.76
C LEU A 3 -1.47 -5.04 20.40
N ASN A 4 -0.17 -5.22 20.13
CA ASN A 4 0.39 -6.52 19.74
C ASN A 4 0.40 -7.49 20.95
N ALA A 5 -0.74 -8.15 21.16
CA ALA A 5 -0.97 -9.02 22.30
C ALA A 5 -0.15 -10.32 22.23
N ASP A 6 0.24 -10.77 21.03
CA ASP A 6 1.09 -11.94 20.86
C ASP A 6 2.58 -11.66 21.16
N ASP A 7 3.08 -10.43 20.97
CA ASP A 7 4.39 -10.04 21.52
C ASP A 7 4.37 -10.09 23.06
N LEU A 8 3.30 -9.62 23.71
CA LEU A 8 3.14 -9.73 25.16
C LEU A 8 3.08 -11.21 25.62
N ARG A 9 2.37 -12.07 24.89
CA ARG A 9 2.30 -13.53 25.14
C ARG A 9 3.67 -14.19 24.97
N LYS A 10 4.41 -13.85 23.92
CA LYS A 10 5.77 -14.34 23.65
C LYS A 10 6.75 -13.91 24.75
N ARG A 11 6.74 -12.62 25.14
CA ARG A 11 7.55 -12.10 26.25
C ARG A 11 7.25 -12.80 27.57
N LEU A 12 5.98 -13.10 27.87
CA LEU A 12 5.60 -13.80 29.09
C LEU A 12 6.11 -15.25 29.12
N SER A 13 6.09 -15.97 27.98
CA SER A 13 6.69 -17.32 27.87
C SER A 13 8.21 -17.28 28.11
N THR A 14 8.93 -16.44 27.37
CA THR A 14 10.39 -16.29 27.52
C THR A 14 10.80 -15.85 28.92
N LEU A 15 9.97 -15.05 29.59
CA LEU A 15 10.18 -14.68 30.99
C LEU A 15 9.98 -15.87 31.93
N ASN A 16 8.92 -16.66 31.75
CA ASN A 16 8.66 -17.87 32.54
C ASN A 16 9.79 -18.92 32.38
N GLU A 17 10.26 -19.14 31.16
CA GLU A 17 11.44 -19.98 30.86
C GLU A 17 12.68 -19.51 31.64
N ARG A 18 12.94 -18.20 31.66
CA ARG A 18 14.09 -17.62 32.37
C ARG A 18 13.94 -17.66 33.90
N PHE A 19 12.72 -17.55 34.44
CA PHE A 19 12.47 -17.82 35.86
C PHE A 19 12.72 -19.30 36.22
N SER A 20 12.37 -20.25 35.34
CA SER A 20 12.65 -21.68 35.54
C SER A 20 14.16 -21.97 35.55
N ALA A 21 14.91 -21.49 34.55
CA ALA A 21 16.36 -21.63 34.49
C ALA A 21 17.07 -20.99 35.70
N LEU A 22 16.62 -19.80 36.12
CA LEU A 22 17.13 -19.13 37.32
C LEU A 22 16.85 -19.91 38.61
N ALA A 23 15.68 -20.57 38.72
CA ALA A 23 15.36 -21.42 39.87
C ALA A 23 16.26 -22.66 39.95
N GLU A 24 16.59 -23.29 38.80
CA GLU A 24 17.56 -24.39 38.74
C GLU A 24 18.98 -23.94 39.10
N SER A 25 19.42 -22.80 38.55
CA SER A 25 20.72 -22.17 38.85
C SER A 25 20.88 -21.83 40.33
N LEU A 26 19.83 -21.29 40.96
CA LEU A 26 19.78 -21.03 42.41
C LEU A 26 19.83 -22.33 43.23
N ALA A 27 19.07 -23.36 42.83
CA ALA A 27 19.08 -24.65 43.52
C ALA A 27 20.44 -25.37 43.42
N GLN A 28 21.12 -25.27 42.28
CA GLN A 28 22.48 -25.79 42.09
C GLN A 28 23.50 -25.03 42.94
N THR A 29 23.45 -23.69 42.91
CA THR A 29 24.36 -22.83 43.68
C THR A 29 24.18 -23.03 45.19
N ALA A 30 22.95 -23.19 45.67
CA ALA A 30 22.66 -23.48 47.07
C ALA A 30 23.27 -24.83 47.52
N ARG A 31 23.22 -25.88 46.68
CA ARG A 31 23.88 -27.17 46.95
C ARG A 31 25.40 -27.03 46.96
N GLN A 32 25.98 -26.26 46.05
CA GLN A 32 27.42 -26.01 46.02
C GLN A 32 27.91 -25.28 47.28
N LEU A 33 27.19 -24.25 47.74
CA LEU A 33 27.45 -23.56 49.00
C LEU A 33 27.36 -24.52 50.20
N GLN A 34 26.36 -25.40 50.25
CA GLN A 34 26.19 -26.40 51.32
C GLN A 34 27.29 -27.48 51.33
N ILE A 35 27.75 -27.94 50.17
CA ILE A 35 28.69 -29.08 50.06
C ILE A 35 30.16 -28.63 50.11
N SER A 36 30.48 -27.46 49.56
CA SER A 36 31.87 -27.00 49.35
C SER A 36 32.19 -25.64 49.98
N GLY A 37 31.21 -24.95 50.59
CA GLY A 37 31.40 -23.59 51.12
C GLY A 37 31.60 -22.51 50.04
N SER A 38 31.46 -22.86 48.76
CA SER A 38 31.68 -21.95 47.63
C SER A 38 30.61 -20.86 47.59
N LEU A 39 31.04 -19.60 47.55
CA LEU A 39 30.14 -18.44 47.47
C LEU A 39 29.42 -18.37 46.10
N PRO A 40 28.17 -17.86 46.04
CA PRO A 40 27.49 -17.60 44.78
C PRO A 40 28.27 -16.66 43.85
N PRO A 41 28.27 -16.88 42.52
CA PRO A 41 28.89 -15.97 41.57
C PRO A 41 28.06 -14.68 41.41
N GLU A 42 28.72 -13.53 41.25
CA GLU A 42 28.05 -12.22 41.13
C GLU A 42 27.08 -12.16 39.94
N SER A 43 27.38 -12.88 38.85
CA SER A 43 26.51 -13.00 37.67
C SER A 43 25.11 -13.54 37.98
N LEU A 44 24.93 -14.30 39.07
CA LEU A 44 23.63 -14.78 39.52
C LEU A 44 22.79 -13.65 40.13
N LEU A 45 23.42 -12.68 40.78
CA LEU A 45 22.75 -11.49 41.32
C LEU A 45 22.30 -10.55 40.18
N ASP A 46 23.15 -10.39 39.16
CA ASP A 46 22.80 -9.66 37.93
C ASP A 46 21.63 -10.33 37.19
N GLU A 47 21.62 -11.67 37.10
CA GLU A 47 20.52 -12.41 36.48
C GLU A 47 19.19 -12.24 37.26
N ILE A 48 19.22 -12.32 38.60
CA ILE A 48 18.06 -12.03 39.45
C ILE A 48 17.54 -10.60 39.19
N ASN A 49 18.43 -9.60 39.18
CA ASN A 49 18.05 -8.21 38.99
C ASN A 49 17.46 -7.98 37.59
N LYS A 50 18.05 -8.60 36.56
CA LYS A 50 17.56 -8.54 35.18
C LYS A 50 16.18 -9.18 35.03
N VAL A 51 15.99 -10.40 35.51
CA VAL A 51 14.69 -11.11 35.43
C VAL A 51 13.59 -10.37 36.22
N ARG A 52 13.93 -9.71 37.34
CA ARG A 52 13.00 -8.84 38.09
C ARG A 52 12.64 -7.57 37.33
N ALA A 53 13.58 -6.95 36.62
CA ALA A 53 13.32 -5.79 35.77
C ALA A 53 12.45 -6.17 34.56
N ASP A 54 12.77 -7.29 33.90
CA ASP A 54 12.02 -7.83 32.77
C ASP A 54 10.55 -8.13 33.17
N PHE A 55 10.30 -8.70 34.36
CA PHE A 55 8.94 -8.86 34.90
C PHE A 55 8.23 -7.53 35.18
N GLY A 56 8.95 -6.53 35.69
CA GLY A 56 8.41 -5.19 35.94
C GLY A 56 7.90 -4.52 34.66
N ASP A 57 8.66 -4.60 33.57
CA ASP A 57 8.30 -4.10 32.24
C ASP A 57 7.08 -4.83 31.66
N VAL A 58 7.13 -6.18 31.58
CA VAL A 58 6.02 -6.97 31.03
C VAL A 58 4.71 -6.74 31.81
N ARG A 59 4.77 -6.69 33.15
CA ARG A 59 3.61 -6.36 33.99
C ARG A 59 3.08 -4.95 33.72
N HIS A 60 3.97 -3.96 33.51
CA HIS A 60 3.54 -2.60 33.21
C HIS A 60 2.84 -2.52 31.84
N ARG A 61 3.41 -3.14 30.80
CA ARG A 61 2.85 -3.14 29.43
C ARG A 61 1.49 -3.83 29.36
N VAL A 62 1.30 -4.96 30.04
CA VAL A 62 0.01 -5.67 30.09
C VAL A 62 -1.06 -4.86 30.84
N LEU A 63 -0.69 -4.19 31.95
CA LEU A 63 -1.62 -3.31 32.68
C LEU A 63 -2.00 -2.06 31.87
N ASP A 64 -1.08 -1.50 31.08
CA ASP A 64 -1.37 -0.36 30.21
C ASP A 64 -2.24 -0.78 29.01
N ALA A 65 -1.99 -1.94 28.42
CA ALA A 65 -2.85 -2.55 27.40
C ALA A 65 -4.28 -2.80 27.92
N ALA A 66 -4.42 -3.34 29.14
CA ALA A 66 -5.73 -3.54 29.76
C ALA A 66 -6.48 -2.21 29.97
N ARG A 67 -5.78 -1.13 30.34
CA ARG A 67 -6.37 0.22 30.47
C ARG A 67 -6.77 0.83 29.13
N ALA A 68 -5.96 0.65 28.10
CA ALA A 68 -6.25 1.12 26.75
C ALA A 68 -7.54 0.48 26.19
N LEU A 69 -7.77 -0.79 26.52
CA LEU A 69 -8.96 -1.58 26.17
C LEU A 69 -10.13 -1.40 27.17
N ALA A 70 -10.01 -0.48 28.13
CA ALA A 70 -10.98 -0.22 29.19
C ALA A 70 -11.41 -1.46 30.01
N LEU A 71 -10.53 -2.45 30.14
CA LEU A 71 -10.76 -3.66 30.92
C LEU A 71 -10.62 -3.41 32.42
N ASN A 72 -11.48 -4.06 33.21
CA ASN A 72 -11.34 -4.10 34.67
C ASN A 72 -10.08 -4.89 35.04
N SER A 73 -9.01 -4.17 35.39
CA SER A 73 -7.69 -4.74 35.66
C SER A 73 -7.31 -4.59 37.15
N PRO A 74 -6.66 -5.60 37.78
CA PRO A 74 -6.18 -5.50 39.15
C PRO A 74 -5.21 -4.34 39.39
N ALA A 75 -5.01 -3.95 40.65
CA ALA A 75 -3.98 -3.00 41.01
C ALA A 75 -2.58 -3.60 40.76
N MET A 76 -1.60 -2.76 40.40
CA MET A 76 -0.22 -3.22 40.14
C MET A 76 0.43 -3.91 41.36
N SER A 77 -0.04 -3.60 42.57
CA SER A 77 0.36 -4.25 43.82
C SER A 77 -0.21 -5.66 44.02
N GLU A 78 -1.27 -6.03 43.29
CA GLU A 78 -1.95 -7.33 43.40
C GLU A 78 -1.38 -8.37 42.42
N ILE A 79 -0.59 -7.92 41.43
CA ILE A 79 0.10 -8.79 40.48
C ILE A 79 1.59 -8.85 40.85
N ASP A 80 1.94 -9.77 41.72
CA ASP A 80 3.32 -10.01 42.20
C ASP A 80 4.07 -11.09 41.39
N SER A 81 3.35 -11.85 40.56
CA SER A 81 3.81 -13.09 39.96
C SER A 81 3.24 -13.29 38.54
N ILE A 82 3.94 -14.10 37.73
CA ILE A 82 3.53 -14.43 36.34
C ILE A 82 2.12 -15.04 36.29
N LYS A 83 1.79 -15.94 37.22
CA LYS A 83 0.47 -16.58 37.31
C LYS A 83 -0.69 -15.62 37.61
N ALA A 84 -0.40 -14.49 38.28
CA ALA A 84 -1.38 -13.42 38.48
C ALA A 84 -1.52 -12.51 37.25
N LEU A 85 -0.53 -12.52 36.33
CA LEU A 85 -0.49 -11.71 35.11
C LEU A 85 -1.12 -12.44 33.90
N GLU A 86 -0.95 -13.76 33.82
CA GLU A 86 -1.56 -14.66 32.81
C GLU A 86 -3.05 -14.35 32.50
N PRO A 87 -3.98 -14.33 33.47
CA PRO A 87 -5.40 -14.09 33.18
C PRO A 87 -5.70 -12.66 32.72
N VAL A 88 -4.88 -11.68 33.12
CA VAL A 88 -5.03 -10.28 32.68
C VAL A 88 -4.56 -10.15 31.23
N LEU A 89 -3.46 -10.81 30.86
CA LEU A 89 -2.99 -10.87 29.48
C LEU A 89 -3.97 -11.61 28.57
N GLU A 90 -4.51 -12.75 28.98
CA GLU A 90 -5.50 -13.48 28.16
C GLU A 90 -6.79 -12.65 27.97
N SER A 91 -7.22 -11.90 28.98
CA SER A 91 -8.31 -10.93 28.85
C SER A 91 -7.99 -9.80 27.86
N VAL A 92 -6.74 -9.32 27.83
CA VAL A 92 -6.24 -8.35 26.83
C VAL A 92 -6.26 -8.94 25.43
N VAL A 93 -5.76 -10.16 25.21
CA VAL A 93 -5.78 -10.82 23.89
C VAL A 93 -7.21 -10.94 23.37
N GLN A 94 -8.14 -11.45 24.19
CA GLN A 94 -9.53 -11.64 23.80
C GLN A 94 -10.23 -10.32 23.47
N ALA A 95 -9.88 -9.23 24.17
CA ALA A 95 -10.39 -7.90 23.88
C ALA A 95 -9.82 -7.32 22.58
N VAL A 96 -8.53 -7.50 22.27
CA VAL A 96 -7.93 -7.10 20.98
C VAL A 96 -8.60 -7.85 19.83
N VAL A 97 -8.72 -9.17 19.90
CA VAL A 97 -9.38 -9.99 18.86
C VAL A 97 -10.85 -9.58 18.68
N ALA A 98 -11.56 -9.23 19.77
CA ALA A 98 -12.93 -8.72 19.69
C ALA A 98 -13.03 -7.31 19.07
N GLU A 99 -12.05 -6.43 19.33
CA GLU A 99 -11.97 -5.11 18.69
C GLU A 99 -11.63 -5.23 17.19
N GLU A 100 -10.68 -6.08 16.83
CA GLU A 100 -10.33 -6.39 15.44
C GLU A 100 -11.52 -6.99 14.67
N LYS A 101 -12.25 -7.95 15.26
CA LYS A 101 -13.48 -8.51 14.68
C LYS A 101 -14.53 -7.41 14.44
N ARG A 102 -14.73 -6.50 15.39
CA ARG A 102 -15.66 -5.35 15.26
C ARG A 102 -15.22 -4.34 14.20
N ASN A 103 -13.92 -4.06 14.10
CA ASN A 103 -13.37 -3.15 13.11
C ASN A 103 -13.47 -3.75 11.70
N ALA A 104 -13.13 -5.04 11.54
CA ALA A 104 -13.30 -5.78 10.29
C ALA A 104 -14.79 -5.86 9.87
N ALA A 105 -15.69 -6.14 10.80
CA ALA A 105 -17.14 -6.11 10.56
C ALA A 105 -17.64 -4.72 10.13
N THR A 106 -17.14 -3.66 10.78
CA THR A 106 -17.48 -2.27 10.44
C THR A 106 -16.99 -1.88 9.05
N GLU A 107 -15.78 -2.27 8.67
CA GLU A 107 -15.24 -2.07 7.31
C GLU A 107 -15.97 -2.91 6.26
N ALA A 108 -16.31 -4.16 6.57
CA ALA A 108 -17.15 -4.99 5.70
C ALA A 108 -18.51 -4.33 5.45
N ARG A 109 -19.16 -3.84 6.52
CA ARG A 109 -20.44 -3.09 6.44
C ARG A 109 -20.34 -1.84 5.56
N LYS A 110 -19.28 -1.03 5.71
CA LYS A 110 -19.02 0.14 4.84
C LYS A 110 -18.89 -0.27 3.37
N ARG A 111 -18.11 -1.32 3.08
CA ARG A 111 -17.89 -1.83 1.71
C ARG A 111 -19.18 -2.36 1.07
N VAL A 112 -19.96 -3.14 1.82
CA VAL A 112 -21.28 -3.65 1.39
C VAL A 112 -22.22 -2.48 1.05
N MET A 113 -22.37 -1.49 1.94
CA MET A 113 -23.22 -0.33 1.69
C MET A 113 -22.76 0.46 0.46
N ALA A 114 -21.46 0.73 0.31
CA ALA A 114 -20.92 1.47 -0.84
C ALA A 114 -21.15 0.75 -2.19
N VAL A 115 -21.12 -0.59 -2.23
CA VAL A 115 -21.47 -1.37 -3.43
C VAL A 115 -22.98 -1.25 -3.73
N LEU A 116 -23.83 -1.38 -2.71
CA LEU A 116 -25.28 -1.31 -2.87
C LEU A 116 -25.75 0.08 -3.32
N ASP A 117 -25.23 1.16 -2.72
CA ASP A 117 -25.58 2.53 -3.10
C ASP A 117 -25.21 2.84 -4.56
N ARG A 118 -24.08 2.29 -5.07
CA ARG A 118 -23.70 2.39 -6.48
C ARG A 118 -24.64 1.62 -7.41
N VAL A 119 -25.13 0.44 -6.99
CA VAL A 119 -26.15 -0.32 -7.74
C VAL A 119 -27.51 0.39 -7.76
N LEU A 120 -27.88 1.06 -6.67
CA LEU A 120 -29.08 1.90 -6.62
C LEU A 120 -28.96 3.18 -7.47
N ALA A 121 -27.73 3.61 -7.77
CA ALA A 121 -27.43 4.71 -8.70
C ALA A 121 -27.31 4.28 -10.18
N ILE A 122 -27.57 3.01 -10.53
CA ILE A 122 -27.66 2.56 -11.93
C ILE A 122 -28.99 3.03 -12.55
N ALA A 123 -28.92 3.64 -13.72
CA ALA A 123 -30.06 3.95 -14.59
C ALA A 123 -29.97 3.18 -15.92
N HIS A 124 -31.11 2.90 -16.56
CA HIS A 124 -31.16 2.27 -17.88
C HIS A 124 -31.44 3.32 -18.97
N ALA A 125 -30.56 3.40 -19.98
CA ALA A 125 -30.51 4.50 -20.95
C ALA A 125 -31.79 4.67 -21.78
N ASP A 126 -32.42 3.58 -22.23
CA ASP A 126 -33.64 3.66 -23.08
C ASP A 126 -34.95 3.81 -22.27
N GLY A 127 -34.90 3.90 -20.94
CA GLY A 127 -36.11 4.12 -20.13
C GLY A 127 -36.03 3.63 -18.67
N PRO A 128 -36.69 4.32 -17.73
CA PRO A 128 -36.51 4.09 -16.29
C PRO A 128 -37.11 2.79 -15.73
N ASN A 129 -38.04 2.15 -16.45
CA ASN A 129 -38.81 1.00 -15.95
C ASN A 129 -38.27 -0.36 -16.45
N PHE A 130 -36.95 -0.52 -16.60
CA PHE A 130 -36.37 -1.80 -17.02
C PHE A 130 -36.49 -2.85 -15.91
N ALA A 131 -37.43 -3.79 -16.07
CA ALA A 131 -37.90 -4.67 -14.99
C ALA A 131 -36.79 -5.48 -14.28
N ALA A 132 -35.76 -5.95 -15.00
CA ALA A 132 -34.65 -6.69 -14.40
C ALA A 132 -33.74 -5.81 -13.52
N LEU A 133 -33.56 -4.53 -13.89
CA LEU A 133 -32.86 -3.56 -13.04
C LEU A 133 -33.70 -3.22 -11.80
N VAL A 134 -35.01 -3.02 -11.96
CA VAL A 134 -35.93 -2.78 -10.83
C VAL A 134 -35.92 -3.95 -9.83
N GLN A 135 -35.88 -5.20 -10.32
CA GLN A 135 -35.73 -6.39 -9.46
C GLN A 135 -34.36 -6.48 -8.78
N CYS A 136 -33.27 -6.13 -9.48
CA CYS A 136 -31.92 -6.05 -8.89
C CYS A 136 -31.86 -4.98 -7.78
N GLN A 137 -32.42 -3.80 -8.03
CA GLN A 137 -32.49 -2.69 -7.06
C GLN A 137 -33.44 -2.99 -5.89
N ALA A 138 -34.49 -3.77 -6.08
CA ALA A 138 -35.33 -4.27 -5.00
C ALA A 138 -34.54 -5.19 -4.05
N LYS A 139 -33.83 -6.19 -4.59
CA LYS A 139 -32.90 -7.04 -3.81
C LYS A 139 -31.82 -6.20 -3.10
N ALA A 140 -31.26 -5.20 -3.77
CA ALA A 140 -30.25 -4.33 -3.18
C ALA A 140 -30.81 -3.50 -2.00
N LYS A 141 -32.06 -3.02 -2.07
CA LYS A 141 -32.72 -2.31 -0.95
C LYS A 141 -33.06 -3.24 0.21
N GLU A 142 -33.53 -4.45 -0.06
CA GLU A 142 -33.79 -5.48 0.96
C GLU A 142 -32.50 -5.81 1.73
N ILE A 143 -31.40 -6.03 1.00
CA ILE A 143 -30.08 -6.26 1.57
C ILE A 143 -29.54 -5.01 2.31
N GLN A 144 -29.75 -3.81 1.78
CA GLN A 144 -29.35 -2.56 2.46
C GLN A 144 -30.10 -2.38 3.79
N ALA A 145 -31.39 -2.72 3.85
CA ALA A 145 -32.17 -2.70 5.09
C ALA A 145 -31.67 -3.75 6.10
N ALA A 146 -31.32 -4.96 5.65
CA ALA A 146 -30.72 -5.98 6.50
C ALA A 146 -29.33 -5.57 7.04
N ALA A 147 -28.49 -4.95 6.21
CA ALA A 147 -27.18 -4.44 6.60
C ALA A 147 -27.24 -3.15 7.46
N GLN A 148 -28.41 -2.50 7.56
CA GLN A 148 -28.61 -1.35 8.44
C GLN A 148 -28.74 -1.74 9.92
N ASP A 149 -29.19 -2.94 10.28
CA ASP A 149 -29.15 -3.42 11.67
C ASP A 149 -27.68 -3.61 12.12
N PRO A 150 -27.21 -2.93 13.18
CA PRO A 150 -25.88 -3.16 13.73
C PRO A 150 -25.60 -4.62 14.10
N LYS A 151 -26.62 -5.36 14.56
CA LYS A 151 -26.49 -6.74 15.05
C LYS A 151 -26.34 -7.78 13.94
N ALA A 152 -26.62 -7.41 12.68
CA ALA A 152 -26.48 -8.31 11.54
C ALA A 152 -25.02 -8.77 11.30
N PHE A 153 -24.04 -8.11 11.93
CA PHE A 153 -22.62 -8.45 11.88
C PHE A 153 -22.07 -8.98 13.22
N ASP A 154 -22.87 -9.01 14.29
CA ASP A 154 -22.47 -9.51 15.61
C ASP A 154 -22.61 -11.04 15.74
N THR A 155 -23.32 -11.69 14.82
CA THR A 155 -23.50 -13.15 14.80
C THR A 155 -22.29 -13.87 14.21
N ASP A 156 -21.96 -15.06 14.75
CA ASP A 156 -20.80 -15.85 14.31
C ASP A 156 -20.96 -16.50 12.92
N ASN A 157 -22.16 -16.49 12.35
CA ASN A 157 -22.39 -16.85 10.96
C ASN A 157 -22.22 -15.61 10.07
N ALA A 158 -21.46 -15.73 8.99
CA ALA A 158 -21.38 -14.67 7.97
C ALA A 158 -22.80 -14.38 7.43
N PRO A 159 -23.30 -13.13 7.51
CA PRO A 159 -24.64 -12.81 7.03
C PRO A 159 -24.76 -12.99 5.51
N ALA A 160 -25.88 -13.55 5.04
CA ALA A 160 -26.12 -13.94 3.64
C ALA A 160 -26.02 -12.80 2.60
N PHE A 161 -26.01 -11.54 3.04
CA PHE A 161 -25.69 -10.41 2.15
C PHE A 161 -24.20 -10.33 1.76
N LEU A 162 -23.29 -10.88 2.56
CA LEU A 162 -21.87 -10.98 2.19
C LEU A 162 -21.67 -11.96 1.03
N GLU A 163 -22.44 -13.05 0.99
CA GLU A 163 -22.40 -14.04 -0.11
C GLU A 163 -22.90 -13.47 -1.44
N SER A 164 -23.85 -12.53 -1.40
CA SER A 164 -24.42 -11.88 -2.60
C SER A 164 -23.72 -10.57 -3.01
N THR A 165 -22.91 -9.98 -2.13
CA THR A 165 -22.13 -8.76 -2.42
C THR A 165 -21.16 -8.91 -3.61
N PRO A 166 -20.41 -10.03 -3.77
CA PRO A 166 -19.59 -10.27 -4.97
C PRO A 166 -20.36 -10.17 -6.28
N SER A 167 -21.60 -10.63 -6.33
CA SER A 167 -22.43 -10.56 -7.55
C SER A 167 -22.81 -9.11 -7.90
N PHE A 168 -23.12 -8.28 -6.90
CA PHE A 168 -23.35 -6.84 -7.12
C PHE A 168 -22.06 -6.12 -7.55
N ALA A 169 -20.90 -6.48 -6.99
CA ALA A 169 -19.61 -5.96 -7.43
C ALA A 169 -19.25 -6.39 -8.86
N ALA A 170 -19.57 -7.63 -9.25
CA ALA A 170 -19.41 -8.13 -10.62
C ALA A 170 -20.26 -7.33 -11.62
N LEU A 171 -21.53 -7.03 -11.27
CA LEU A 171 -22.41 -6.18 -12.09
C LEU A 171 -21.83 -4.78 -12.31
N LEU A 172 -21.29 -4.13 -11.25
CA LEU A 172 -20.62 -2.83 -11.40
C LEU A 172 -19.37 -2.95 -12.28
N SER A 173 -18.56 -4.00 -12.10
CA SER A 173 -17.34 -4.24 -12.88
C SER A 173 -17.63 -4.43 -14.37
N MET A 174 -18.73 -5.10 -14.75
CA MET A 174 -19.17 -5.22 -16.15
C MET A 174 -19.62 -3.89 -16.78
N ILE A 175 -20.17 -2.97 -15.97
CA ILE A 175 -20.67 -1.67 -16.44
C ILE A 175 -19.50 -0.68 -16.58
N GLU A 176 -18.56 -0.69 -15.63
CA GLU A 176 -17.48 0.29 -15.54
C GLU A 176 -16.19 -0.16 -16.26
N GLY A 177 -15.87 -1.45 -16.26
CA GLY A 177 -14.66 -2.03 -16.88
C GLY A 177 -14.81 -2.37 -18.37
N ARG A 178 -15.86 -1.91 -19.04
CA ARG A 178 -16.34 -2.41 -20.34
C ARG A 178 -15.35 -2.27 -21.53
N GLU A 179 -14.32 -1.44 -21.40
CA GLU A 179 -13.24 -1.26 -22.40
C GLU A 179 -11.85 -1.71 -21.89
N ALA A 180 -11.77 -2.24 -20.67
CA ALA A 180 -10.51 -2.56 -19.98
C ALA A 180 -10.43 -4.00 -19.41
N LEU A 181 -11.52 -4.76 -19.46
CA LEU A 181 -11.56 -6.19 -19.13
C LEU A 181 -11.23 -7.04 -20.36
N ASP A 182 -10.51 -8.14 -20.17
CA ASP A 182 -10.35 -9.18 -21.19
C ASP A 182 -11.60 -10.07 -21.29
N ASP A 183 -11.78 -10.71 -22.46
CA ASP A 183 -12.95 -11.51 -22.81
C ASP A 183 -13.20 -12.67 -21.82
N GLU A 184 -12.14 -13.25 -21.24
CA GLU A 184 -12.22 -14.39 -20.32
C GLU A 184 -12.76 -13.97 -18.95
N LYS A 185 -12.24 -12.87 -18.36
CA LYS A 185 -12.82 -12.27 -17.16
C LYS A 185 -14.21 -11.72 -17.42
N PHE A 186 -14.46 -11.13 -18.59
CA PHE A 186 -15.77 -10.61 -18.94
C PHE A 186 -16.83 -11.72 -19.03
N ALA A 187 -16.49 -12.87 -19.61
CA ALA A 187 -17.38 -14.04 -19.62
C ALA A 187 -17.66 -14.58 -18.20
N ALA A 188 -16.64 -14.72 -17.35
CA ALA A 188 -16.81 -15.16 -15.96
C ALA A 188 -17.70 -14.20 -15.13
N LEU A 189 -17.60 -12.89 -15.39
CA LEU A 189 -18.48 -11.88 -14.82
C LEU A 189 -19.91 -11.97 -15.41
N GLU A 190 -20.07 -12.19 -16.71
CA GLU A 190 -21.39 -12.35 -17.35
C GLU A 190 -22.15 -13.57 -16.81
N ASP A 191 -21.47 -14.70 -16.60
CA ASP A 191 -22.06 -15.90 -15.99
C ASP A 191 -22.46 -15.63 -14.53
N THR A 192 -21.59 -15.00 -13.74
CA THR A 192 -21.87 -14.63 -12.33
C THR A 192 -23.10 -13.72 -12.22
N VAL A 193 -23.19 -12.69 -13.06
CA VAL A 193 -24.33 -11.75 -13.10
C VAL A 193 -25.59 -12.45 -13.64
N THR A 194 -25.45 -13.32 -14.63
CA THR A 194 -26.56 -14.13 -15.18
C THR A 194 -27.14 -15.08 -14.14
N GLN A 195 -26.30 -15.72 -13.32
CA GLN A 195 -26.73 -16.62 -12.25
C GLN A 195 -27.43 -15.89 -11.10
N ALA A 196 -26.97 -14.69 -10.71
CA ALA A 196 -27.52 -13.94 -9.58
C ALA A 196 -28.75 -13.07 -9.92
N PHE A 197 -28.80 -12.49 -11.12
CA PHE A 197 -29.80 -11.49 -11.53
C PHE A 197 -30.51 -11.79 -12.85
N GLY A 198 -30.10 -12.84 -13.57
CA GLY A 198 -30.72 -13.28 -14.80
C GLY A 198 -30.17 -12.61 -16.07
N ARG A 199 -30.19 -13.37 -17.17
CA ARG A 199 -29.59 -13.02 -18.47
C ARG A 199 -30.05 -11.67 -19.05
N ALA A 200 -31.24 -11.19 -18.68
CA ALA A 200 -31.75 -9.90 -19.12
C ALA A 200 -30.91 -8.70 -18.60
N LEU A 201 -30.39 -8.78 -17.36
CA LEU A 201 -29.57 -7.73 -16.79
C LEU A 201 -28.13 -7.79 -17.34
N ALA A 202 -27.57 -9.00 -17.44
CA ALA A 202 -26.28 -9.26 -18.08
C ALA A 202 -26.23 -8.67 -19.50
N VAL A 203 -27.21 -9.01 -20.35
CA VAL A 203 -27.30 -8.50 -21.74
C VAL A 203 -27.55 -6.99 -21.81
N ALA A 204 -28.07 -6.35 -20.76
CA ALA A 204 -28.17 -4.89 -20.68
C ALA A 204 -26.80 -4.23 -20.35
N ALA A 205 -26.01 -4.87 -19.48
CA ALA A 205 -24.64 -4.46 -19.17
C ALA A 205 -23.71 -4.65 -20.39
N THR A 206 -23.70 -5.82 -21.04
CA THR A 206 -22.85 -6.08 -22.21
C THR A 206 -23.14 -5.14 -23.37
N ARG A 207 -24.40 -4.69 -23.51
CA ARG A 207 -24.83 -3.69 -24.51
C ARG A 207 -24.60 -2.23 -24.11
N GLY A 208 -24.07 -1.95 -22.91
CA GLY A 208 -23.80 -0.59 -22.44
C GLY A 208 -25.06 0.24 -22.20
N LYS A 209 -26.20 -0.41 -21.92
CA LYS A 209 -27.50 0.25 -21.68
C LYS A 209 -27.75 0.59 -20.21
N LEU A 210 -26.82 0.21 -19.32
CA LEU A 210 -26.81 0.56 -17.90
C LEU A 210 -25.72 1.60 -17.66
N LEU A 211 -26.04 2.66 -16.94
CA LEU A 211 -25.13 3.77 -16.62
C LEU A 211 -25.18 4.08 -15.12
N VAL A 212 -24.01 4.18 -14.47
CA VAL A 212 -23.91 4.58 -13.06
C VAL A 212 -23.91 6.10 -12.96
N GLY A 213 -24.77 6.68 -12.10
CA GLY A 213 -24.69 8.11 -11.75
C GLY A 213 -25.23 9.09 -12.79
N GLY A 214 -26.07 8.66 -13.73
CA GLY A 214 -26.77 9.57 -14.64
C GLY A 214 -27.67 10.57 -13.89
N PRO A 215 -27.81 11.83 -14.35
CA PRO A 215 -28.60 12.84 -13.65
C PRO A 215 -30.08 12.41 -13.57
N ALA A 216 -30.70 12.66 -12.41
CA ALA A 216 -32.10 12.33 -12.18
C ALA A 216 -32.99 12.99 -13.27
N PRO A 217 -33.87 12.24 -13.96
CA PRO A 217 -34.73 12.80 -14.99
C PRO A 217 -35.63 13.89 -14.40
N ALA A 218 -35.44 15.13 -14.86
CA ALA A 218 -36.37 16.21 -14.57
C ALA A 218 -37.78 15.81 -15.05
N ALA A 219 -38.79 16.10 -14.24
CA ALA A 219 -40.17 15.80 -14.61
C ALA A 219 -40.51 16.50 -15.95
N PRO A 220 -41.02 15.78 -16.96
CA PRO A 220 -41.22 16.36 -18.28
C PRO A 220 -42.29 17.45 -18.22
N GLU A 221 -41.87 18.70 -18.42
CA GLU A 221 -42.79 19.83 -18.54
C GLU A 221 -43.73 19.60 -19.72
N ARG A 222 -45.03 19.71 -19.45
CA ARG A 222 -46.09 19.45 -20.43
C ARG A 222 -46.12 20.59 -21.47
N PRO A 223 -45.86 20.34 -22.76
CA PRO A 223 -46.02 21.36 -23.79
C PRO A 223 -47.47 21.85 -23.84
N ALA A 224 -47.67 23.17 -23.81
CA ALA A 224 -49.00 23.76 -23.87
C ALA A 224 -49.64 23.54 -25.25
N GLN A 225 -50.84 22.96 -25.29
CA GLN A 225 -51.61 22.78 -26.53
C GLN A 225 -52.31 24.09 -26.94
N PRO A 226 -52.16 24.56 -28.19
CA PRO A 226 -53.04 25.57 -28.77
C PRO A 226 -54.46 25.00 -28.98
N ALA A 227 -55.48 25.84 -28.78
CA ALA A 227 -56.88 25.45 -28.93
C ALA A 227 -57.29 25.25 -30.41
N PRO A 228 -58.28 24.38 -30.71
CA PRO A 228 -58.58 23.95 -32.09
C PRO A 228 -59.49 24.91 -32.87
N LYS A 229 -59.43 24.79 -34.21
CA LYS A 229 -60.53 25.11 -35.13
C LYS A 229 -60.77 23.92 -36.07
N ALA A 230 -62.02 23.69 -36.45
CA ALA A 230 -62.45 22.50 -37.18
C ALA A 230 -62.99 22.82 -38.58
N ALA A 231 -62.79 21.91 -39.53
CA ALA A 231 -63.68 21.64 -40.66
C ALA A 231 -63.37 20.25 -41.28
N GLU A 232 -64.42 19.54 -41.67
CA GLU A 232 -64.46 18.28 -42.45
C GLU A 232 -64.81 18.59 -43.93
N PRO A 233 -65.07 17.63 -44.87
CA PRO A 233 -64.95 16.16 -44.84
C PRO A 233 -64.31 15.46 -46.08
N ALA A 234 -64.05 14.16 -45.92
CA ALA A 234 -64.14 12.99 -46.84
C ALA A 234 -64.02 13.07 -48.40
N VAL A 235 -63.31 12.08 -48.98
CA VAL A 235 -63.75 11.15 -50.07
C VAL A 235 -63.11 9.75 -49.83
N LYS A 236 -63.69 8.64 -50.37
CA LYS A 236 -63.27 7.23 -50.18
C LYS A 236 -63.29 6.42 -51.54
N PRO A 237 -63.13 5.07 -51.63
CA PRO A 237 -62.04 4.44 -52.42
C PRO A 237 -62.47 3.49 -53.57
N ALA A 238 -61.52 2.98 -54.40
CA ALA A 238 -61.56 1.61 -54.99
C ALA A 238 -60.27 1.14 -55.77
N ALA A 239 -59.75 -0.03 -55.34
CA ALA A 239 -59.22 -1.26 -56.01
C ALA A 239 -59.40 -1.51 -57.56
N PRO A 240 -58.99 -2.68 -58.14
CA PRO A 240 -57.76 -3.52 -58.02
C PRO A 240 -57.24 -4.17 -59.36
N THR A 241 -56.08 -4.86 -59.39
CA THR A 241 -55.85 -6.24 -59.96
C THR A 241 -54.36 -6.71 -60.02
N PRO A 242 -54.07 -8.04 -59.90
CA PRO A 242 -52.79 -8.72 -60.25
C PRO A 242 -52.99 -9.83 -61.33
N PRO A 243 -52.10 -10.84 -61.59
CA PRO A 243 -50.64 -11.03 -61.42
C PRO A 243 -49.90 -11.46 -62.75
N SER A 244 -48.56 -11.71 -62.76
CA SER A 244 -47.86 -12.79 -63.57
C SER A 244 -46.30 -12.73 -63.58
N ALA A 245 -45.65 -13.87 -63.93
CA ALA A 245 -44.22 -14.09 -64.30
C ALA A 245 -44.05 -15.55 -64.85
N PRO A 246 -42.88 -16.05 -65.37
CA PRO A 246 -41.67 -15.47 -66.00
C PRO A 246 -41.55 -15.90 -67.52
N PRO A 247 -40.42 -15.75 -68.29
CA PRO A 247 -39.26 -16.71 -68.29
C PRO A 247 -37.87 -16.17 -68.81
N ARG A 248 -36.91 -17.08 -69.10
CA ARG A 248 -35.54 -16.95 -69.75
C ARG A 248 -35.65 -17.35 -71.28
N PRO A 249 -34.61 -17.45 -72.18
CA PRO A 249 -33.14 -17.30 -72.05
C PRO A 249 -32.33 -16.63 -73.24
N GLU A 250 -30.98 -16.70 -73.09
CA GLU A 250 -29.83 -16.69 -74.03
C GLU A 250 -30.02 -17.19 -75.50
N PRO A 251 -29.08 -16.95 -76.48
CA PRO A 251 -27.60 -17.09 -76.33
C PRO A 251 -26.65 -16.26 -77.23
N VAL A 252 -25.34 -16.53 -77.13
CA VAL A 252 -24.38 -16.82 -78.23
C VAL A 252 -23.08 -17.46 -77.64
N ILE A 253 -21.99 -17.62 -78.42
CA ILE A 253 -20.78 -18.47 -78.20
C ILE A 253 -19.52 -17.61 -78.57
N VAL A 254 -18.25 -17.78 -78.17
CA VAL A 254 -17.22 -18.87 -78.26
C VAL A 254 -16.01 -18.47 -77.37
N GLY A 255 -15.18 -19.33 -76.73
CA GLY A 255 -15.19 -20.80 -76.54
C GLY A 255 -13.81 -21.39 -76.11
N THR A 256 -13.81 -22.58 -75.47
CA THR A 256 -12.73 -23.61 -75.35
C THR A 256 -11.29 -23.25 -74.85
N GLY A 257 -10.63 -23.95 -73.90
CA GLY A 257 -11.09 -24.93 -72.88
C GLY A 257 -10.12 -26.10 -72.52
N THR A 258 -9.82 -26.29 -71.21
CA THR A 258 -9.45 -27.58 -70.53
C THR A 258 -8.11 -28.29 -70.93
N PRO A 259 -7.63 -29.44 -70.34
CA PRO A 259 -8.17 -30.32 -69.26
C PRO A 259 -7.19 -30.86 -68.13
N VAL A 260 -7.77 -31.25 -66.97
CA VAL A 260 -7.49 -32.48 -66.13
C VAL A 260 -6.11 -32.71 -65.42
N ALA A 261 -6.14 -33.51 -64.32
CA ALA A 261 -5.04 -34.05 -63.47
C ALA A 261 -5.45 -35.48 -62.95
N PRO A 262 -4.63 -36.39 -62.33
CA PRO A 262 -3.61 -36.25 -61.25
C PRO A 262 -2.33 -37.12 -61.55
N PRO A 263 -1.61 -37.92 -60.67
CA PRO A 263 -1.53 -38.09 -59.19
C PRO A 263 -0.11 -38.30 -58.54
N LEU A 264 -0.09 -38.45 -57.19
CA LEU A 264 0.89 -39.08 -56.25
C LEU A 264 2.41 -39.21 -56.58
N LYS A 265 3.27 -38.79 -55.60
CA LYS A 265 4.38 -39.59 -55.00
C LYS A 265 5.12 -38.90 -53.83
N THR A 266 5.50 -39.70 -52.82
CA THR A 266 6.53 -39.47 -51.78
C THR A 266 7.69 -40.49 -51.99
N PRO A 267 8.82 -40.55 -51.22
CA PRO A 267 9.23 -39.80 -50.02
C PRO A 267 10.69 -39.26 -49.95
N GLY A 268 10.93 -38.21 -49.15
CA GLY A 268 12.17 -37.94 -48.37
C GLY A 268 13.52 -37.73 -49.10
N PRO A 269 14.63 -37.54 -48.33
CA PRO A 269 14.73 -37.26 -46.89
C PRO A 269 14.93 -35.76 -46.58
N SER A 270 14.70 -35.35 -45.32
CA SER A 270 14.98 -33.99 -44.85
C SER A 270 16.42 -33.86 -44.34
N GLU A 271 17.16 -32.83 -44.78
CA GLU A 271 18.32 -32.37 -44.02
C GLU A 271 17.86 -31.67 -42.74
N HIS A 272 18.33 -32.16 -41.60
CA HIS A 272 18.05 -31.56 -40.29
C HIS A 272 18.89 -30.30 -40.09
N VAL A 273 18.43 -29.16 -40.64
CA VAL A 273 18.82 -27.86 -40.10
C VAL A 273 18.31 -27.80 -38.67
N HIS A 274 19.23 -27.88 -37.70
CA HIS A 274 18.89 -27.79 -36.28
C HIS A 274 18.29 -26.43 -35.95
N VAL A 275 16.95 -26.36 -35.91
CA VAL A 275 16.24 -25.33 -35.19
C VAL A 275 16.53 -25.56 -33.70
N ASN A 276 17.55 -24.88 -33.18
CA ASN A 276 17.80 -24.83 -31.75
C ASN A 276 16.58 -24.18 -31.09
N ALA A 277 15.75 -25.00 -30.44
CA ALA A 277 14.65 -24.52 -29.62
C ALA A 277 15.23 -23.73 -28.44
N ALA A 278 15.22 -22.40 -28.55
CA ALA A 278 15.71 -21.52 -27.51
C ALA A 278 14.80 -21.62 -26.26
N ALA A 279 15.23 -22.43 -25.30
CA ALA A 279 14.65 -22.48 -23.96
C ALA A 279 14.63 -21.06 -23.34
N PRO A 280 13.69 -20.76 -22.41
CA PRO A 280 13.44 -19.39 -21.95
C PRO A 280 14.65 -18.78 -21.24
N ALA A 281 15.38 -17.96 -21.99
CA ALA A 281 16.55 -17.19 -21.61
C ALA A 281 16.49 -16.46 -20.25
N PRO A 282 15.35 -15.89 -19.77
CA PRO A 282 15.29 -15.28 -18.44
C PRO A 282 15.07 -16.30 -17.31
N ALA A 283 14.41 -17.44 -17.55
CA ALA A 283 14.08 -18.41 -16.51
C ALA A 283 15.35 -19.04 -15.91
N GLN A 284 16.30 -19.45 -16.76
CA GLN A 284 17.60 -20.00 -16.33
C GLN A 284 18.45 -18.99 -15.55
N ALA A 285 18.35 -17.70 -15.86
CA ALA A 285 19.07 -16.65 -15.14
C ALA A 285 18.45 -16.38 -13.75
N VAL A 286 17.12 -16.46 -13.65
CA VAL A 286 16.41 -16.41 -12.36
C VAL A 286 16.71 -17.66 -11.53
N GLU A 287 16.79 -18.85 -12.14
CA GLU A 287 17.17 -20.09 -11.47
C GLU A 287 18.59 -20.00 -10.86
N GLN A 288 19.57 -19.46 -11.60
CA GLN A 288 20.89 -19.14 -11.05
C GLN A 288 20.84 -18.14 -9.89
N ALA A 289 19.96 -17.13 -9.94
CA ALA A 289 19.78 -16.17 -8.84
C ALA A 289 19.07 -16.80 -7.61
N THR A 290 18.17 -17.77 -7.79
CA THR A 290 17.52 -18.49 -6.68
C THR A 290 18.46 -19.42 -5.90
N GLN A 291 19.64 -19.73 -6.44
CA GLN A 291 20.65 -20.58 -5.81
C GLN A 291 21.67 -19.78 -4.96
N ASP A 292 21.65 -18.44 -5.00
CA ASP A 292 22.52 -17.56 -4.22
C ASP A 292 21.69 -16.76 -3.20
N GLU A 293 21.88 -17.06 -1.91
CA GLU A 293 21.21 -16.39 -0.79
C GLU A 293 21.41 -14.87 -0.82
N ALA A 294 22.58 -14.39 -1.26
CA ALA A 294 22.85 -12.95 -1.37
C ALA A 294 22.04 -12.27 -2.50
N ALA A 295 21.46 -13.04 -3.43
CA ALA A 295 20.59 -12.54 -4.51
C ALA A 295 19.09 -12.60 -4.17
N GLN A 296 18.70 -13.15 -3.01
CA GLN A 296 17.29 -13.37 -2.65
C GLN A 296 16.49 -12.05 -2.65
N TRP A 297 17.08 -10.93 -2.21
CA TRP A 297 16.45 -9.61 -2.28
C TRP A 297 16.00 -9.22 -3.69
N TRP A 298 16.81 -9.53 -4.72
CA TRP A 298 16.47 -9.28 -6.11
C TRP A 298 15.38 -10.24 -6.59
N VAL A 299 15.50 -11.53 -6.27
CA VAL A 299 14.50 -12.55 -6.63
C VAL A 299 13.12 -12.16 -6.07
N SER A 300 13.04 -11.76 -4.80
CA SER A 300 11.81 -11.34 -4.12
C SER A 300 11.23 -10.05 -4.70
N ALA A 301 12.06 -9.01 -4.90
CA ALA A 301 11.64 -7.77 -5.56
C ALA A 301 11.14 -8.00 -6.99
N TRP A 302 11.83 -8.85 -7.76
CA TRP A 302 11.50 -9.18 -9.15
C TRP A 302 10.22 -10.02 -9.25
N ALA A 303 10.08 -11.06 -8.42
CA ALA A 303 8.87 -11.87 -8.35
C ALA A 303 7.66 -11.01 -7.99
N ARG A 304 7.79 -10.14 -6.99
CA ARG A 304 6.71 -9.19 -6.64
C ARG A 304 6.40 -8.24 -7.80
N TRP A 305 7.41 -7.63 -8.41
CA TRP A 305 7.23 -6.73 -9.55
C TRP A 305 6.48 -7.40 -10.71
N THR A 306 6.90 -8.60 -11.13
CA THR A 306 6.22 -9.34 -12.20
C THR A 306 4.77 -9.72 -11.87
N SER A 307 4.38 -9.78 -10.58
CA SER A 307 3.00 -10.04 -10.17
C SER A 307 2.05 -8.84 -10.34
N TRP A 308 2.57 -7.61 -10.44
CA TRP A 308 1.76 -6.39 -10.56
C TRP A 308 2.07 -5.50 -11.77
N ARG A 309 3.21 -5.70 -12.44
CA ARG A 309 3.60 -4.96 -13.65
C ARG A 309 2.52 -5.12 -14.73
N GLY A 310 1.84 -4.03 -15.06
CA GLY A 310 0.78 -4.01 -16.06
C GLY A 310 -0.64 -4.23 -15.52
N THR A 311 -0.81 -4.46 -14.21
CA THR A 311 -2.13 -4.45 -13.55
C THR A 311 -2.29 -3.27 -12.59
N LEU A 312 -1.20 -2.76 -12.01
CA LEU A 312 -1.17 -1.52 -11.21
C LEU A 312 -0.42 -0.40 -11.92
N SER A 313 -0.80 0.85 -11.61
CA SER A 313 0.05 2.02 -11.89
C SER A 313 1.21 2.08 -10.89
N PHE A 314 2.32 2.73 -11.24
CA PHE A 314 3.42 3.00 -10.29
C PHE A 314 2.91 3.66 -9.00
N VAL A 315 1.98 4.61 -9.13
CA VAL A 315 1.43 5.37 -7.99
C VAL A 315 0.63 4.46 -7.04
N ASP A 316 -0.11 3.48 -7.57
CA ASP A 316 -0.94 2.59 -6.76
C ASP A 316 -0.13 1.40 -6.21
N ALA A 317 0.86 0.92 -6.96
CA ALA A 317 1.85 -0.03 -6.47
C ALA A 317 2.67 0.56 -5.30
N VAL A 318 3.09 1.83 -5.38
CA VAL A 318 3.78 2.50 -4.27
C VAL A 318 2.90 2.59 -3.01
N LYS A 319 1.59 2.87 -3.14
CA LYS A 319 0.67 2.85 -1.99
C LYS A 319 0.50 1.45 -1.40
N GLU A 320 0.31 0.43 -2.25
CA GLU A 320 0.09 -0.95 -1.81
C GLU A 320 1.35 -1.53 -1.14
N GLU A 321 2.53 -1.30 -1.72
CA GLU A 321 3.78 -1.83 -1.20
C GLU A 321 4.25 -1.08 0.05
N LEU A 322 4.06 0.25 0.16
CA LEU A 322 4.38 0.96 1.41
C LEU A 322 3.37 0.69 2.53
N GLY A 323 2.09 0.43 2.20
CA GLY A 323 1.10 0.01 3.18
C GLY A 323 1.41 -1.35 3.83
N LYS A 324 2.23 -2.19 3.17
CA LYS A 324 2.77 -3.44 3.72
C LYS A 324 4.16 -3.22 4.33
N TYR A 325 5.09 -2.76 3.50
CA TYR A 325 6.53 -2.66 3.76
C TYR A 325 6.92 -1.26 4.22
N ASN A 326 6.13 -0.74 5.16
CA ASN A 326 6.23 0.54 5.86
C ASN A 326 7.60 1.25 5.76
N TYR A 327 8.66 0.62 6.24
CA TYR A 327 9.98 1.25 6.37
C TYR A 327 11.00 0.81 5.29
N VAL A 328 10.58 0.23 4.17
CA VAL A 328 11.45 -0.35 3.12
C VAL A 328 12.56 0.60 2.66
N LEU A 329 12.25 1.87 2.38
CA LEU A 329 13.23 2.89 1.95
C LEU A 329 14.30 3.20 2.99
N SER A 330 14.13 2.76 4.24
CA SER A 330 15.07 2.99 5.35
C SER A 330 16.08 1.85 5.56
N VAL A 331 15.89 0.69 4.91
CA VAL A 331 16.79 -0.48 4.98
C VAL A 331 17.61 -0.59 3.69
N PRO A 332 18.92 -0.91 3.73
CA PRO A 332 19.72 -1.12 2.52
C PRO A 332 19.15 -2.23 1.64
N ILE A 333 19.10 -2.02 0.33
CA ILE A 333 18.56 -2.97 -0.66
C ILE A 333 19.08 -4.40 -0.47
N GLN A 334 20.39 -4.58 -0.33
CA GLN A 334 21.02 -5.90 -0.16
C GLN A 334 20.80 -6.54 1.22
N LYS A 335 20.16 -5.83 2.16
CA LYS A 335 19.85 -6.29 3.52
C LYS A 335 18.35 -6.36 3.80
N SER A 336 17.48 -6.11 2.81
CA SER A 336 16.03 -6.17 3.01
C SER A 336 15.52 -7.59 3.32
N THR A 337 16.34 -8.60 3.06
CA THR A 337 16.12 -10.00 3.48
C THR A 337 16.21 -10.21 4.99
N ASP A 338 16.91 -9.32 5.71
CA ASP A 338 17.18 -9.46 7.15
C ASP A 338 16.00 -8.95 8.02
N TYR A 339 14.88 -8.55 7.37
CA TYR A 339 13.74 -7.83 7.96
C TYR A 339 12.40 -8.41 7.46
N GLU A 340 11.37 -8.35 8.31
CA GLU A 340 10.03 -8.91 8.05
C GLU A 340 10.06 -10.36 7.52
N ASP A 341 10.90 -11.21 8.13
CA ASP A 341 11.15 -12.60 7.71
C ASP A 341 11.47 -12.76 6.21
N GLY A 342 12.18 -11.77 5.64
CA GLY A 342 12.57 -11.67 4.23
C GLY A 342 11.58 -10.90 3.35
N LEU A 343 10.37 -10.63 3.84
CA LEU A 343 9.30 -10.04 3.04
C LEU A 343 9.56 -8.56 2.69
N LEU A 344 10.37 -7.82 3.47
CA LEU A 344 10.66 -6.41 3.17
C LEU A 344 11.33 -6.23 1.78
N ALA A 345 11.99 -7.27 1.26
CA ALA A 345 12.54 -7.29 -0.10
C ALA A 345 11.48 -7.13 -1.21
N TYR A 346 10.24 -7.57 -0.98
CA TYR A 346 9.16 -7.50 -1.97
C TYR A 346 8.80 -6.03 -2.28
N GLY A 347 8.87 -5.16 -1.27
CA GLY A 347 8.65 -3.71 -1.42
C GLY A 347 9.65 -3.02 -2.35
N TYR A 348 10.83 -3.59 -2.59
CA TYR A 348 11.78 -3.06 -3.59
C TYR A 348 11.34 -3.30 -5.05
N SER A 349 10.21 -3.98 -5.28
CA SER A 349 9.56 -4.05 -6.60
C SER A 349 9.27 -2.67 -7.21
N ILE A 350 8.96 -1.65 -6.39
CA ILE A 350 8.73 -0.27 -6.85
C ILE A 350 10.01 0.39 -7.39
N LEU A 351 11.19 0.00 -6.89
CA LEU A 351 12.47 0.51 -7.38
C LEU A 351 12.82 -0.13 -8.73
N LEU A 352 12.56 -1.44 -8.89
CA LEU A 352 12.71 -2.14 -10.16
C LEU A 352 11.82 -1.51 -11.25
N ASP A 353 10.56 -1.23 -10.92
CA ASP A 353 9.63 -0.59 -11.85
C ASP A 353 10.04 0.83 -12.24
N TYR A 354 10.51 1.63 -11.27
CA TYR A 354 11.03 2.97 -11.54
C TYR A 354 12.19 2.95 -12.54
N ILE A 355 13.15 2.03 -12.37
CA ILE A 355 14.32 1.92 -13.24
C ILE A 355 13.94 1.41 -14.63
N GLU A 356 13.07 0.41 -14.74
CA GLU A 356 12.61 -0.11 -16.03
C GLU A 356 11.80 0.96 -16.81
N HIS A 357 11.06 1.84 -16.14
CA HIS A 357 10.41 3.00 -16.78
C HIS A 357 11.42 4.06 -17.27
N ARG A 358 12.56 4.23 -16.58
CA ARG A 358 13.66 5.12 -17.02
C ARG A 358 14.55 4.50 -18.11
N ALA A 359 14.69 3.18 -18.10
CA ALA A 359 15.55 2.40 -18.98
C ALA A 359 14.85 1.09 -19.38
N GLN A 360 14.07 1.13 -20.46
CA GLN A 360 13.26 -0.01 -20.89
C GLN A 360 14.13 -1.26 -21.19
N GLY A 361 13.72 -2.40 -20.64
CA GLY A 361 14.46 -3.66 -20.75
C GLY A 361 15.70 -3.75 -19.85
N PHE A 362 15.95 -2.80 -18.95
CA PHE A 362 17.01 -2.85 -17.95
C PHE A 362 17.01 -4.17 -17.17
N ILE A 363 15.84 -4.65 -16.73
CA ILE A 363 15.75 -5.87 -15.91
C ILE A 363 16.11 -7.12 -16.74
N ASN A 364 15.71 -7.15 -18.02
CA ASN A 364 16.14 -8.19 -18.94
C ASN A 364 17.66 -8.14 -19.19
N LYS A 365 18.27 -6.95 -19.25
CA LYS A 365 19.72 -6.78 -19.40
C LYS A 365 20.48 -7.25 -18.15
N ALA A 366 20.02 -6.87 -16.97
CA ALA A 366 20.57 -7.30 -15.69
C ALA A 366 20.55 -8.83 -15.54
N LEU A 367 19.41 -9.48 -15.80
CA LEU A 367 19.29 -10.95 -15.79
C LEU A 367 20.19 -11.61 -16.86
N ASN A 368 20.30 -11.06 -18.07
CA ASN A 368 21.21 -11.61 -19.08
C ASN A 368 22.69 -11.52 -18.69
N SER A 369 23.10 -10.52 -17.89
CA SER A 369 24.49 -10.38 -17.43
C SER A 369 24.96 -11.54 -16.54
N LEU A 370 24.04 -12.26 -15.90
CA LEU A 370 24.33 -13.43 -15.05
C LEU A 370 24.95 -14.59 -15.84
N LYS A 371 24.60 -14.74 -17.13
CA LYS A 371 25.14 -15.78 -18.02
C LYS A 371 26.65 -15.65 -18.25
N THR A 372 27.17 -14.45 -18.05
CA THR A 372 28.59 -14.09 -18.16
C THR A 372 29.25 -13.82 -16.80
N PHE A 373 28.51 -13.97 -15.69
CA PHE A 373 29.04 -13.72 -14.36
C PHE A 373 29.88 -14.91 -13.87
N GLN A 374 31.02 -14.60 -13.23
CA GLN A 374 31.83 -15.56 -12.50
C GLN A 374 32.21 -14.95 -11.13
N PRO A 375 31.98 -15.65 -10.01
CA PRO A 375 32.39 -15.18 -8.68
C PRO A 375 33.90 -14.94 -8.58
N GLY A 376 34.30 -13.91 -7.83
CA GLY A 376 35.71 -13.55 -7.63
C GLY A 376 36.28 -12.52 -8.62
N GLY A 377 35.45 -12.01 -9.54
CA GLY A 377 35.74 -10.79 -10.32
C GLY A 377 35.46 -9.51 -9.53
N GLN A 378 34.79 -8.53 -10.14
CA GLN A 378 34.37 -7.29 -9.46
C GLN A 378 33.24 -7.48 -8.43
N SER A 379 32.61 -8.66 -8.40
CA SER A 379 31.51 -8.99 -7.48
C SER A 379 31.76 -10.37 -6.86
N THR A 380 31.52 -10.51 -5.56
CA THR A 380 31.73 -11.76 -4.80
C THR A 380 30.54 -12.73 -4.88
N SER A 381 29.35 -12.24 -5.18
CA SER A 381 28.10 -13.01 -5.30
C SER A 381 27.22 -12.48 -6.43
N VAL A 382 26.21 -13.24 -6.84
CA VAL A 382 25.17 -12.83 -7.81
C VAL A 382 24.43 -11.59 -7.29
N GLY A 383 24.16 -11.54 -5.99
CA GLY A 383 23.54 -10.37 -5.33
C GLY A 383 24.41 -9.12 -5.35
N ALA A 384 25.73 -9.26 -5.17
CA ALA A 384 26.66 -8.15 -5.32
C ALA A 384 26.73 -7.68 -6.79
N HIS A 385 26.68 -8.60 -7.74
CA HIS A 385 26.69 -8.29 -9.16
C HIS A 385 25.43 -7.55 -9.62
N LEU A 386 24.24 -8.02 -9.26
CA LEU A 386 22.97 -7.36 -9.59
C LEU A 386 22.85 -5.97 -8.96
N TYR A 387 23.36 -5.80 -7.74
CA TYR A 387 23.48 -4.48 -7.12
C TYR A 387 24.45 -3.56 -7.87
N ASN A 388 25.62 -4.06 -8.28
CA ASN A 388 26.57 -3.29 -9.09
C ASN A 388 25.97 -2.88 -10.45
N VAL A 389 25.11 -3.70 -11.07
CA VAL A 389 24.37 -3.35 -12.31
C VAL A 389 23.31 -2.27 -12.05
N LEU A 390 22.55 -2.33 -10.94
CA LEU A 390 21.65 -1.25 -10.53
C LEU A 390 22.39 0.08 -10.32
N VAL A 391 23.53 0.04 -9.64
CA VAL A 391 24.33 1.22 -9.31
C VAL A 391 24.94 1.86 -10.56
N SER A 392 25.53 1.06 -11.45
CA SER A 392 26.25 1.54 -12.63
C SER A 392 25.35 1.81 -13.82
N GLU A 393 24.57 0.82 -14.28
CA GLU A 393 23.73 0.93 -15.47
C GLU A 393 22.35 1.54 -15.17
N GLY A 394 21.77 1.20 -14.02
CA GLY A 394 20.56 1.85 -13.49
C GLY A 394 20.81 3.25 -12.93
N ARG A 395 22.08 3.68 -12.87
CA ARG A 395 22.56 5.00 -12.39
C ARG A 395 21.97 5.41 -11.04
N LEU A 396 21.84 4.48 -10.09
CA LEU A 396 21.11 4.75 -8.84
C LEU A 396 21.64 5.95 -8.04
N ARG A 397 22.94 6.28 -8.07
CA ARG A 397 23.44 7.50 -7.43
C ARG A 397 22.76 8.77 -7.95
N ASP A 398 22.50 8.84 -9.24
CA ASP A 398 21.87 9.99 -9.89
C ASP A 398 20.34 9.93 -9.80
N GLN A 399 19.77 8.71 -9.82
CA GLN A 399 18.33 8.49 -9.89
C GLN A 399 17.64 8.39 -8.53
N TYR A 400 18.34 8.01 -7.46
CA TYR A 400 17.75 7.81 -6.13
C TYR A 400 17.04 9.04 -5.55
N PRO A 401 17.55 10.29 -5.69
CA PRO A 401 16.83 11.47 -5.24
C PRO A 401 15.47 11.64 -5.92
N ASP A 402 15.38 11.44 -7.24
CA ASP A 402 14.11 11.52 -7.98
C ASP A 402 13.21 10.32 -7.71
N PHE A 403 13.75 9.13 -7.44
CA PHE A 403 12.96 7.98 -6.99
C PHE A 403 12.25 8.28 -5.66
N VAL A 404 12.98 8.78 -4.66
CA VAL A 404 12.41 9.18 -3.35
C VAL A 404 11.34 10.27 -3.52
N LYS A 405 11.56 11.22 -4.45
CA LYS A 405 10.61 12.28 -4.80
C LYS A 405 9.31 11.72 -5.39
N GLU A 406 9.38 10.88 -6.41
CA GLU A 406 8.15 10.31 -7.03
C GLU A 406 7.41 9.39 -6.05
N VAL A 407 8.12 8.67 -5.17
CA VAL A 407 7.49 7.88 -4.09
C VAL A 407 6.71 8.76 -3.10
N LEU A 408 7.28 9.89 -2.67
CA LEU A 408 6.60 10.86 -1.80
C LEU A 408 5.36 11.49 -2.44
N LEU A 409 5.37 11.69 -3.77
CA LEU A 409 4.22 12.19 -4.52
C LEU A 409 3.12 11.12 -4.69
N ALA A 410 3.51 9.85 -4.80
CA ALA A 410 2.61 8.72 -4.99
C ALA A 410 1.88 8.30 -3.70
N ALA A 411 2.59 8.26 -2.57
CA ALA A 411 2.06 7.91 -1.27
C ALA A 411 2.57 8.87 -0.19
N VAL A 412 1.64 9.54 0.48
CA VAL A 412 1.93 10.32 1.69
C VAL A 412 2.33 9.35 2.80
N PRO A 413 3.49 9.52 3.46
CA PRO A 413 3.85 8.68 4.58
C PRO A 413 2.84 8.76 5.73
N GLU A 414 2.48 7.61 6.30
CA GLU A 414 1.73 7.60 7.56
C GLU A 414 2.69 7.75 8.75
N PRO A 415 2.42 8.64 9.73
CA PRO A 415 3.27 8.78 10.92
C PRO A 415 3.28 7.50 11.78
N GLY A 416 4.40 6.78 11.76
CA GLY A 416 4.57 5.47 12.38
C GLY A 416 6.01 4.97 12.24
N LEU A 417 6.21 3.70 11.88
CA LEU A 417 7.53 3.03 11.78
C LEU A 417 8.53 3.66 10.78
N TRP A 418 8.10 4.68 10.04
CA TRP A 418 8.88 5.39 9.03
C TRP A 418 9.54 6.66 9.61
N THR A 419 8.95 7.25 10.66
CA THR A 419 9.35 8.56 11.21
C THR A 419 10.48 8.44 12.24
N HIS A 420 11.71 8.66 11.80
CA HIS A 420 12.91 8.64 12.64
C HIS A 420 12.80 9.60 13.85
N ALA A 421 12.19 10.78 13.63
CA ALA A 421 11.65 11.60 14.71
C ALA A 421 10.39 12.36 14.25
N ARG A 422 9.54 12.73 15.22
CA ARG A 422 8.30 13.50 14.99
C ARG A 422 8.19 14.64 16.00
N ILE A 423 7.91 15.84 15.53
CA ILE A 423 7.62 17.02 16.36
C ILE A 423 6.11 17.30 16.26
N LEU A 424 5.43 17.40 17.41
CA LEU A 424 4.07 17.88 17.52
C LEU A 424 4.08 19.24 18.21
N GLU A 425 3.58 20.27 17.54
CA GLU A 425 3.54 21.64 18.04
C GLU A 425 2.12 22.11 18.35
N SER A 426 1.96 22.76 19.50
CA SER A 426 0.70 23.36 19.95
C SER A 426 0.93 24.80 20.44
N THR A 427 -0.10 25.49 20.93
CA THR A 427 0.10 26.82 21.53
C THR A 427 0.93 26.77 22.81
N THR A 428 0.70 25.78 23.69
CA THR A 428 1.29 25.70 25.03
C THR A 428 2.55 24.84 25.13
N GLU A 429 2.74 23.87 24.25
CA GLU A 429 3.85 22.91 24.32
C GLU A 429 4.32 22.37 22.97
N THR A 430 5.57 21.92 22.94
CA THR A 430 6.19 21.12 21.88
C THR A 430 6.41 19.71 22.42
N ARG A 431 6.01 18.67 21.68
CA ARG A 431 6.38 17.28 21.97
C ARG A 431 7.29 16.76 20.88
N ILE A 432 8.43 16.19 21.26
CA ILE A 432 9.38 15.58 20.34
C ILE A 432 9.39 14.08 20.62
N PHE A 433 9.15 13.28 19.61
CA PHE A 433 9.23 11.82 19.63
C PHE A 433 10.44 11.39 18.81
N THR A 434 11.27 10.50 19.33
CA THR A 434 12.45 9.95 18.65
C THR A 434 12.51 8.46 18.89
N HIS A 435 12.80 7.65 17.86
CA HIS A 435 13.13 6.24 18.11
C HIS A 435 14.41 6.16 18.98
N PRO A 436 14.41 5.39 20.09
CA PRO A 436 15.55 5.30 21.00
C PRO A 436 16.61 4.30 20.52
N SER A 437 16.25 3.41 19.58
CA SER A 437 17.12 2.38 19.03
C SER A 437 17.51 2.70 17.58
N ASN A 438 18.67 2.22 17.16
CA ASN A 438 19.06 2.22 15.75
C ASN A 438 18.35 1.11 14.94
N ARG A 439 17.39 0.38 15.54
CA ARG A 439 16.67 -0.70 14.88
C ARG A 439 15.52 -0.11 14.06
N ILE A 440 15.68 -0.16 12.75
CA ILE A 440 14.67 0.24 11.79
C ILE A 440 13.44 -0.68 11.97
N GLY A 441 12.24 -0.11 11.99
CA GLY A 441 10.99 -0.85 12.24
C GLY A 441 10.61 -1.04 13.72
N ASP A 442 11.40 -0.52 14.66
CA ASP A 442 11.10 -0.58 16.09
C ASP A 442 9.90 0.35 16.45
N PRO A 443 8.81 -0.14 17.06
CA PRO A 443 7.68 0.70 17.47
C PRO A 443 7.97 1.57 18.71
N GLU A 444 9.05 1.32 19.47
CA GLU A 444 9.36 2.12 20.65
C GLU A 444 9.82 3.54 20.28
N HIS A 445 9.34 4.52 21.05
CA HIS A 445 9.66 5.94 20.91
C HIS A 445 9.96 6.53 22.28
N ASN A 446 11.08 7.23 22.42
CA ASN A 446 11.27 8.18 23.52
C ASN A 446 10.40 9.43 23.23
N SER A 447 9.92 10.11 24.28
CA SER A 447 9.12 11.34 24.13
C SER A 447 9.59 12.43 25.12
N GLN A 448 9.88 13.60 24.57
CA GLN A 448 10.28 14.79 25.31
C GLN A 448 9.20 15.86 25.21
N ARG A 449 8.74 16.38 26.35
CA ARG A 449 7.73 17.44 26.44
C ARG A 449 8.39 18.76 26.85
N LEU A 450 8.36 19.75 25.96
CA LEU A 450 8.92 21.08 26.17
C LEU A 450 7.80 22.10 26.35
N THR A 451 7.75 22.74 27.52
CA THR A 451 6.80 23.81 27.85
C THR A 451 7.48 25.19 27.90
N GLN A 452 8.77 25.25 28.23
CA GLN A 452 9.52 26.51 28.30
C GLN A 452 9.79 27.06 26.90
N GLU A 453 9.38 28.31 26.66
CA GLU A 453 9.49 28.97 25.36
C GLU A 453 10.91 28.90 24.76
N ARG A 454 11.94 29.20 25.57
CA ARG A 454 13.36 29.13 25.15
C ARG A 454 13.81 27.74 24.69
N GLN A 455 13.16 26.67 25.14
CA GLN A 455 13.45 25.30 24.73
C GLN A 455 12.62 24.91 23.50
N ARG A 456 11.36 25.34 23.44
CA ARG A 456 10.45 25.07 22.31
C ARG A 456 10.94 25.67 20.99
N PHE A 457 11.44 26.90 21.04
CA PHE A 457 11.97 27.65 19.89
C PHE A 457 13.51 27.59 19.75
N ALA A 458 14.14 26.60 20.40
CA ALA A 458 15.54 26.27 20.15
C ALA A 458 15.71 25.53 18.80
N ASP A 459 16.95 25.40 18.36
CA ASP A 459 17.31 24.58 17.21
C ASP A 459 17.34 23.09 17.63
N HIS A 460 16.40 22.28 17.15
CA HIS A 460 16.30 20.85 17.49
C HIS A 460 17.18 20.03 16.55
N ARG A 461 18.19 19.34 17.09
CA ARG A 461 19.23 18.63 16.31
C ARG A 461 19.08 17.12 16.40
N PHE A 462 19.17 16.46 15.25
CA PHE A 462 19.01 15.03 15.09
C PHE A 462 20.22 14.46 14.34
N PRO A 463 21.22 13.90 15.04
CA PRO A 463 22.31 13.18 14.41
C PRO A 463 21.78 11.85 13.85
N ILE A 464 22.04 11.58 12.56
CA ILE A 464 21.47 10.44 11.84
C ILE A 464 22.49 9.70 11.00
N VAL A 465 22.41 8.36 11.06
CA VAL A 465 23.12 7.46 10.14
C VAL A 465 22.14 7.03 9.05
N VAL A 466 22.49 7.34 7.81
CA VAL A 466 21.72 7.03 6.60
C VAL A 466 22.56 6.09 5.74
N PRO A 467 22.34 4.76 5.80
CA PRO A 467 23.04 3.79 4.97
C PRO A 467 22.94 4.04 3.46
N ALA A 468 23.77 3.35 2.68
CA ALA A 468 23.82 3.48 1.22
C ALA A 468 22.44 3.26 0.56
N LEU A 469 22.01 4.19 -0.29
CA LEU A 469 20.70 4.20 -0.98
C LEU A 469 19.49 4.00 -0.04
N THR A 470 19.50 4.69 1.11
CA THR A 470 18.36 4.74 2.06
C THR A 470 17.89 6.17 2.36
N THR A 471 16.68 6.27 2.93
CA THR A 471 16.00 7.51 3.30
C THR A 471 15.43 7.43 4.73
N ARG A 472 15.62 8.49 5.53
CA ARG A 472 15.03 8.70 6.86
C ARG A 472 13.96 9.79 6.78
N PHE A 473 12.78 9.54 7.34
CA PHE A 473 11.68 10.50 7.34
C PHE A 473 11.51 11.16 8.70
N PHE A 474 11.14 12.44 8.69
CA PHE A 474 10.81 13.24 9.86
C PHE A 474 9.48 13.94 9.60
N ALA A 475 8.66 14.13 10.64
CA ALA A 475 7.37 14.82 10.52
C ALA A 475 7.22 15.92 11.58
N ILE A 476 6.95 17.15 11.15
CA ILE A 476 6.64 18.29 12.01
C ILE A 476 5.18 18.65 11.78
N ALA A 477 4.30 18.28 12.70
CA ALA A 477 2.86 18.54 12.62
C ALA A 477 2.42 19.54 13.69
N ALA A 478 1.42 20.37 13.40
CA ALA A 478 0.94 21.37 14.34
C ALA A 478 -0.56 21.65 14.25
N ASP A 479 -1.17 21.92 15.41
CA ASP A 479 -2.50 22.50 15.53
C ASP A 479 -2.36 23.88 16.21
N LEU A 480 -2.49 24.93 15.40
CA LEU A 480 -2.13 26.30 15.76
C LEU A 480 -3.08 27.31 15.12
N ARG A 481 -3.53 28.28 15.92
CA ARG A 481 -4.27 29.46 15.42
C ARG A 481 -3.37 30.51 14.75
N GLU A 482 -2.10 30.54 15.15
CA GLU A 482 -1.09 31.47 14.65
C GLU A 482 -0.05 30.70 13.85
N PRO A 483 0.19 31.05 12.56
CA PRO A 483 1.09 30.29 11.71
C PRO A 483 2.54 30.43 12.18
N ARG A 484 3.35 29.42 11.89
CA ARG A 484 4.80 29.42 12.16
C ARG A 484 5.60 29.17 10.89
N SER A 485 6.92 29.35 11.00
CA SER A 485 7.87 28.79 10.03
C SER A 485 8.76 27.74 10.69
N ILE A 486 9.24 26.82 9.86
CA ILE A 486 10.24 25.81 10.23
C ILE A 486 11.49 26.12 9.39
N ASP A 487 12.62 26.43 10.03
CA ASP A 487 13.91 26.43 9.36
C ASP A 487 14.47 25.00 9.38
N VAL A 488 14.84 24.49 8.21
CA VAL A 488 15.44 23.16 8.02
C VAL A 488 16.87 23.33 7.49
N LYS A 489 17.84 22.66 8.13
CA LYS A 489 19.24 22.56 7.69
C LYS A 489 19.74 21.13 7.82
N LEU A 490 20.69 20.73 6.98
CA LEU A 490 21.25 19.39 6.98
C LEU A 490 22.75 19.49 6.73
N GLN A 491 23.58 18.94 7.63
CA GLN A 491 25.03 19.02 7.52
C GLN A 491 25.66 17.63 7.37
N ASP A 492 26.52 17.46 6.36
CA ASP A 492 27.42 16.30 6.19
C ASP A 492 28.79 16.65 6.81
N GLY A 493 28.93 16.33 8.11
CA GLY A 493 30.10 16.61 8.93
C GLY A 493 30.38 18.10 9.21
N ARG A 494 30.82 18.84 8.18
CA ARG A 494 31.08 20.31 8.21
C ARG A 494 30.56 21.04 6.98
N THR A 495 29.97 20.33 6.03
CA THR A 495 29.43 20.89 4.78
C THR A 495 27.91 20.89 4.89
N GLU A 496 27.24 21.98 4.54
CA GLU A 496 25.78 21.94 4.37
C GLU A 496 25.44 21.02 3.17
N SER A 497 24.27 20.39 3.20
CA SER A 497 23.86 19.30 2.31
C SER A 497 22.42 19.51 1.83
N ASP A 498 22.20 19.38 0.53
CA ASP A 498 20.87 19.52 -0.08
C ASP A 498 20.08 18.18 -0.10
N ASN A 499 20.63 17.09 0.46
CA ASN A 499 20.12 15.72 0.35
C ASN A 499 18.88 15.44 1.23
N ALA A 500 17.88 16.32 1.15
CA ALA A 500 16.55 16.08 1.68
C ALA A 500 15.45 16.64 0.78
N TRP A 501 14.28 15.99 0.79
CA TRP A 501 13.03 16.53 0.26
C TRP A 501 12.15 17.08 1.38
N LEU A 502 11.48 18.20 1.12
CA LEU A 502 10.57 18.89 2.02
C LEU A 502 9.15 18.83 1.43
N MET A 503 8.22 18.16 2.10
CA MET A 503 6.83 18.01 1.62
C MET A 503 5.83 18.60 2.61
N THR A 504 5.10 19.63 2.18
CA THR A 504 3.97 20.17 2.95
C THR A 504 2.72 19.32 2.71
N MET A 505 1.92 19.13 3.77
CA MET A 505 0.63 18.43 3.72
C MET A 505 -0.48 19.35 4.24
N PRO A 506 -1.53 19.63 3.45
CA PRO A 506 -2.62 20.52 3.86
C PRO A 506 -3.42 19.97 5.06
N PRO A 507 -4.11 20.83 5.83
CA PRO A 507 -5.01 20.37 6.88
C PRO A 507 -6.16 19.51 6.34
N VAL A 508 -6.61 18.53 7.11
CA VAL A 508 -7.76 17.68 6.76
C VAL A 508 -8.99 18.58 6.52
N GLY A 509 -9.67 18.38 5.39
CA GLY A 509 -10.82 19.18 4.96
C GLY A 509 -10.48 20.44 4.13
N ARG A 510 -9.20 20.82 4.00
CA ARG A 510 -8.76 21.95 3.15
C ARG A 510 -8.42 21.50 1.73
N ALA A 511 -9.44 21.07 0.98
CA ALA A 511 -9.31 20.63 -0.41
C ALA A 511 -8.94 21.77 -1.40
N ASP A 512 -8.95 23.02 -0.95
CA ASP A 512 -8.43 24.19 -1.67
C ASP A 512 -6.89 24.27 -1.67
N LEU A 513 -6.23 23.60 -0.72
CA LEU A 513 -4.79 23.53 -0.58
C LEU A 513 -4.25 22.21 -1.15
N LYS A 514 -3.03 22.24 -1.69
CA LYS A 514 -2.34 21.08 -2.25
C LYS A 514 -1.06 20.80 -1.47
N SER A 515 -0.62 19.55 -1.50
CA SER A 515 0.72 19.19 -1.03
C SER A 515 1.78 19.75 -1.99
N GLU A 516 2.83 20.37 -1.45
CA GLU A 516 3.94 20.91 -2.25
C GLU A 516 5.24 20.23 -1.84
N LEU A 517 6.04 19.82 -2.83
CA LEU A 517 7.30 19.11 -2.64
C LEU A 517 8.45 19.94 -3.21
N GLN A 518 9.47 20.22 -2.40
CA GLN A 518 10.66 20.96 -2.80
C GLN A 518 11.96 20.30 -2.28
N ARG A 519 13.07 20.49 -2.99
CA ARG A 519 14.41 20.09 -2.54
C ARG A 519 14.84 21.03 -1.41
N LEU A 520 15.58 20.53 -0.43
CA LEU A 520 16.26 21.36 0.56
C LEU A 520 17.32 22.24 -0.14
N GLY A 521 17.34 23.54 0.15
CA GLY A 521 18.36 24.46 -0.35
C GLY A 521 19.73 24.22 0.28
N SER A 522 20.81 24.55 -0.44
CA SER A 522 22.21 24.34 -0.01
C SER A 522 22.61 25.03 1.29
N ASP A 523 21.95 26.14 1.65
CA ASP A 523 22.17 26.87 2.91
C ASP A 523 21.10 26.53 3.98
N GLY A 524 20.24 25.54 3.70
CA GLY A 524 18.99 25.26 4.38
C GLY A 524 17.77 25.84 3.65
N SER A 525 16.59 25.75 4.28
CA SER A 525 15.34 26.31 3.77
C SER A 525 14.39 26.67 4.90
N SER A 526 13.74 27.83 4.81
CA SER A 526 12.67 28.23 5.73
C SER A 526 11.31 27.95 5.10
N VAL A 527 10.44 27.26 5.83
CA VAL A 527 9.13 26.78 5.37
C VAL A 527 8.03 27.50 6.17
N PRO A 528 7.45 28.59 5.66
CA PRO A 528 6.42 29.35 6.35
C PRO A 528 5.02 28.77 6.11
N GLY A 529 4.14 28.86 7.12
CA GLY A 529 2.71 28.52 6.98
C GLY A 529 2.22 27.36 7.84
N LEU A 530 3.08 26.76 8.67
CA LEU A 530 2.72 25.68 9.59
C LEU A 530 1.53 26.09 10.47
N GLY A 531 0.43 25.32 10.41
CA GLY A 531 -0.83 25.56 11.12
C GLY A 531 -1.90 26.32 10.33
N ARG A 532 -1.59 26.90 9.16
CA ARG A 532 -2.54 27.66 8.32
C ARG A 532 -2.59 27.19 6.87
N ASP A 533 -1.41 27.08 6.27
CA ASP A 533 -1.21 26.75 4.85
C ASP A 533 -0.84 25.26 4.68
N TYR A 534 -0.29 24.65 5.73
CA TYR A 534 -0.11 23.21 5.85
C TYR A 534 -0.20 22.78 7.33
N ALA A 535 -0.66 21.56 7.59
CA ALA A 535 -0.75 20.99 8.93
C ALA A 535 0.49 20.16 9.32
N THR A 536 1.16 19.55 8.34
CA THR A 536 2.40 18.77 8.55
C THR A 536 3.45 19.10 7.49
N LEU A 537 4.70 19.29 7.91
CA LEU A 537 5.88 19.24 7.05
C LEU A 537 6.57 17.88 7.24
N TRP A 538 6.79 17.17 6.14
CA TRP A 538 7.69 16.02 6.09
C TRP A 538 9.08 16.45 5.61
N VAL A 539 10.13 15.89 6.22
CA VAL A 539 11.51 16.01 5.77
C VAL A 539 12.05 14.61 5.52
N ALA A 540 12.37 14.29 4.27
CA ALA A 540 12.90 12.99 3.85
C ALA A 540 14.40 13.15 3.53
N VAL A 541 15.26 12.84 4.49
CA VAL A 541 16.72 12.91 4.35
C VAL A 541 17.23 11.62 3.71
N PHE A 542 17.98 11.71 2.62
CA PHE A 542 18.42 10.55 1.85
C PHE A 542 19.94 10.49 1.66
N ASN A 543 20.43 9.28 1.36
CA ASN A 543 21.81 9.06 0.97
C ASN A 543 21.87 8.53 -0.48
N PRO A 544 22.31 9.34 -1.46
CA PRO A 544 22.48 8.90 -2.84
C PRO A 544 23.77 8.08 -3.05
N ASP A 545 24.61 7.90 -2.03
CA ASP A 545 25.82 7.08 -2.19
C ASP A 545 25.49 5.57 -2.18
N PRO A 546 26.05 4.78 -3.12
CA PRO A 546 25.82 3.34 -3.21
C PRO A 546 26.83 2.48 -2.44
N GLY A 547 27.92 3.04 -1.89
CA GLY A 547 28.96 2.28 -1.20
C GLY A 547 29.14 2.64 0.27
N SER A 548 28.72 3.84 0.66
CA SER A 548 29.07 4.46 1.95
C SER A 548 27.82 4.85 2.73
N GLU A 549 27.82 4.64 4.05
CA GLU A 549 26.87 5.34 4.94
C GLU A 549 27.18 6.84 5.02
N LYS A 550 26.13 7.65 5.19
CA LYS A 550 26.24 9.08 5.50
C LYS A 550 25.87 9.36 6.95
N LYS A 551 26.52 10.36 7.53
CA LYS A 551 26.35 10.79 8.93
C LYS A 551 26.00 12.26 8.94
N TYR A 552 24.70 12.56 8.88
CA TYR A 552 24.22 13.92 8.83
C TYR A 552 23.80 14.42 10.23
N GLU A 553 23.87 15.73 10.45
CA GLU A 553 23.10 16.40 11.49
C GLU A 553 21.94 17.16 10.83
N LEU A 554 20.70 16.72 11.06
CA LEU A 554 19.50 17.45 10.67
C LEU A 554 19.16 18.45 11.78
N THR A 555 19.00 19.72 11.44
CA THR A 555 18.53 20.77 12.36
C THR A 555 17.15 21.25 11.94
N LEU A 556 16.20 21.25 12.88
CA LEU A 556 14.83 21.72 12.72
C LEU A 556 14.57 22.84 13.74
N SER A 557 14.36 24.06 13.27
CA SER A 557 14.17 25.22 14.15
C SER A 557 12.77 25.81 13.97
N LEU A 558 11.96 25.74 15.02
CA LEU A 558 10.63 26.38 15.03
C LEU A 558 10.80 27.89 15.24
N ARG A 559 10.10 28.71 14.44
CA ARG A 559 10.07 30.17 14.59
C ARG A 559 8.64 30.69 14.76
N GLN A 560 8.45 31.64 15.68
CA GLN A 560 7.23 32.43 15.75
C GLN A 560 7.17 33.36 14.53
N SER A 561 6.02 33.44 13.84
CA SER A 561 5.86 34.25 12.62
C SER A 561 5.82 35.75 12.95
N THR A 562 7.01 36.35 13.10
CA THR A 562 7.19 37.77 13.40
C THR A 562 7.21 38.61 12.12
N LYS A 563 5.99 39.01 11.71
CA LYS A 563 5.62 39.75 10.49
C LYS A 563 5.46 38.90 9.23
N GLN A 564 4.59 39.38 8.34
CA GLN A 564 4.47 38.90 6.97
C GLN A 564 5.76 39.19 6.17
N SER A 565 6.66 38.22 6.10
CA SER A 565 7.50 38.11 4.91
C SER A 565 6.66 37.48 3.81
N ALA A 566 6.63 38.10 2.62
CA ALA A 566 5.94 37.54 1.44
C ALA A 566 6.78 36.43 0.78
N GLY A 567 7.28 35.50 1.60
CA GLY A 567 8.02 34.31 1.17
C GLY A 567 7.05 33.29 0.58
N THR A 568 6.62 33.52 -0.67
CA THR A 568 5.91 32.50 -1.45
C THR A 568 6.73 31.20 -1.48
N PHE A 569 6.07 30.06 -1.39
CA PHE A 569 6.67 28.74 -1.60
C PHE A 569 7.12 28.65 -3.08
N ARG A 570 8.34 29.13 -3.38
CA ARG A 570 8.83 29.26 -4.75
C ARG A 570 9.35 27.91 -5.25
N SER A 571 8.41 27.09 -5.73
CA SER A 571 8.70 25.91 -6.52
C SER A 571 9.77 26.23 -7.58
N ALA A 572 10.91 25.54 -7.49
CA ALA A 572 12.06 25.80 -8.34
C ALA A 572 11.75 25.35 -9.79
N ARG A 573 11.51 26.32 -10.68
CA ARG A 573 11.43 26.05 -12.11
C ARG A 573 12.79 25.58 -12.62
N THR A 574 12.79 24.36 -13.15
CA THR A 574 13.74 23.75 -14.09
C THR A 574 14.87 24.66 -14.59
N ALA A 575 16.10 24.27 -14.27
CA ALA A 575 17.33 24.55 -14.99
C ALA A 575 18.07 23.21 -15.16
#